data_AF-A0A5K7Z9J5-F1
#
_entry.id   AF-A0A5K7Z9J5-F1
#
_cell.length_a   1.000
_cell.length_b   1.000
_cell.length_c   1.000
_cell.angle_alpha   90.00
_cell.angle_beta   90.00
_cell.angle_gamma   90.00
#
_symmetry.space_group_name_H-M   'P 1'
#
loop_
_entity.id
_entity.type
_entity.pdbx_description
1 polymer ?
#
loop_
_entity_poly.entity_id
_entity_poly.type
_entity_poly.pdbx_seq_one_letter_code
_entity_poly.pdbx_strand_id
1 'polypeptide(L)'
;MTEHAVNPDEPLKENTQWMLRLFVYGTLKRGFWNHDRFCRGVLDIREAVVRGRLYEMHSGIPVLQVPDGDVLAHGTSDALADVATQARFSEQPAPYPEPAQQSATAGDWGRVYGELLTFNDPESRLPAIDRLEGFRPGGSSLYRRVLVPVCIEHGMALPSWLYVGVNSVLNRASLTGRSIWSPKTQ
;
A
#
# COMPACT_ATOMS: atom_id res chain seq x y z
N MET A 1 44.47 4.09 -26.34
CA MET A 1 44.10 4.39 -24.94
C MET A 1 42.63 4.05 -24.82
N THR A 2 42.34 3.22 -23.83
CA THR A 2 41.28 2.21 -23.77
C THR A 2 39.84 2.74 -23.78
N GLU A 3 39.04 2.21 -24.71
CA GLU A 3 37.58 2.18 -24.68
C GLU A 3 37.12 1.42 -23.43
N HIS A 4 36.29 2.07 -22.59
CA HIS A 4 35.61 1.41 -21.49
C HIS A 4 34.49 0.53 -22.06
N ALA A 5 34.75 -0.77 -22.16
CA ALA A 5 33.74 -1.77 -22.45
C ALA A 5 32.72 -1.82 -21.30
N VAL A 6 31.46 -1.50 -21.61
CA VAL A 6 30.32 -1.78 -20.73
C VAL A 6 30.12 -3.30 -20.70
N ASN A 7 30.12 -3.85 -19.49
CA ASN A 7 29.98 -5.28 -19.24
C ASN A 7 28.49 -5.67 -19.33
N PRO A 8 28.06 -6.58 -20.23
CA PRO A 8 26.64 -6.86 -20.48
C PRO A 8 25.95 -7.73 -19.41
N ASP A 9 26.69 -8.22 -18.40
CA ASP A 9 26.19 -9.12 -17.35
C ASP A 9 26.03 -8.46 -15.97
N GLU A 10 26.12 -7.13 -15.87
CA GLU A 10 25.69 -6.46 -14.64
C GLU A 10 24.15 -6.44 -14.61
N PRO A 11 23.48 -7.11 -13.64
CA PRO A 11 22.04 -7.01 -13.55
C PRO A 11 21.73 -5.53 -13.40
N LEU A 12 20.86 -5.01 -14.28
CA LEU A 12 20.34 -3.66 -14.16
C LEU A 12 19.93 -3.48 -12.70
N LYS A 13 20.73 -2.74 -11.94
CA LYS A 13 20.22 -2.07 -10.75
C LYS A 13 19.26 -1.02 -11.31
N GLU A 14 18.10 -1.48 -11.78
CA GLU A 14 16.95 -0.63 -12.01
C GLU A 14 16.86 0.23 -10.77
N ASN A 15 16.82 1.54 -10.96
CA ASN A 15 16.89 2.52 -9.89
C ASN A 15 15.64 2.39 -8.99
N THR A 16 15.63 1.34 -8.18
CA THR A 16 14.56 0.91 -7.28
C THR A 16 14.30 1.99 -6.25
N GLN A 17 15.30 2.87 -6.05
CA GLN A 17 15.23 4.08 -5.26
C GLN A 17 14.08 5.00 -5.68
N TRP A 18 13.62 4.97 -6.93
CA TRP A 18 12.54 5.82 -7.44
C TRP A 18 11.25 5.05 -7.70
N MET A 19 11.22 3.75 -7.40
CA MET A 19 10.04 2.93 -7.59
C MET A 19 9.08 3.10 -6.43
N LEU A 20 7.86 3.55 -6.73
CA LEU A 20 6.77 3.58 -5.78
C LEU A 20 6.17 2.18 -5.64
N ARG A 21 6.02 1.70 -4.41
CA ARG A 21 5.24 0.51 -4.08
C ARG A 21 3.98 0.91 -3.33
N LEU A 22 2.83 0.51 -3.84
CA LEU A 22 1.53 0.83 -3.28
C LEU A 22 0.73 -0.45 -3.05
N PHE A 23 0.39 -0.74 -1.80
CA PHE A 23 -0.53 -1.82 -1.46
C PHE A 23 -1.98 -1.31 -1.55
N VAL A 24 -2.82 -2.03 -2.28
CA VAL A 24 -4.23 -1.71 -2.49
C VAL A 24 -5.10 -2.90 -2.11
N TYR A 25 -6.20 -2.63 -1.40
CA TYR A 25 -7.09 -3.66 -0.83
C TYR A 25 -8.55 -3.49 -1.28
N GLY A 26 -8.81 -2.52 -2.16
CA GLY A 26 -10.17 -2.10 -2.51
C GLY A 26 -10.31 -1.74 -3.98
N THR A 27 -10.89 -0.57 -4.23
CA THR A 27 -11.33 -0.11 -5.56
C THR A 27 -10.20 0.09 -6.58
N LEU A 28 -8.96 0.20 -6.11
CA LEU A 28 -7.74 0.29 -6.92
C LEU A 28 -7.17 -1.07 -7.34
N LYS A 29 -7.68 -2.18 -6.80
CA LYS A 29 -7.28 -3.53 -7.24
C LYS A 29 -7.67 -3.77 -8.70
N ARG A 30 -6.96 -4.64 -9.40
CA ARG A 30 -7.26 -5.01 -10.78
C ARG A 30 -8.69 -5.53 -10.92
N GLY A 31 -9.39 -5.08 -11.96
CA GLY A 31 -10.79 -5.43 -12.22
C GLY A 31 -11.82 -4.55 -11.49
N PHE A 32 -11.40 -3.54 -10.72
CA PHE A 32 -12.30 -2.56 -10.09
C PHE A 32 -12.21 -1.18 -10.72
N TRP A 33 -13.25 -0.37 -10.52
CA TRP A 33 -13.54 0.83 -11.31
C TRP A 33 -12.48 1.95 -11.23
N ASN A 34 -11.62 1.98 -10.21
CA ASN A 34 -10.55 2.97 -10.12
C ASN A 34 -9.23 2.48 -10.74
N HIS A 35 -9.06 1.18 -10.97
CA HIS A 35 -7.79 0.63 -11.44
C HIS A 35 -7.38 1.18 -12.80
N ASP A 36 -8.25 1.09 -13.81
CA ASP A 36 -7.90 1.48 -15.18
C ASP A 36 -7.54 2.98 -15.28
N ARG A 37 -8.16 3.80 -14.42
CA ARG A 37 -7.92 5.25 -14.39
C ARG A 37 -6.65 5.62 -13.63
N PHE A 38 -6.39 5.00 -12.48
CA PHE A 38 -5.35 5.43 -11.55
C PHE A 38 -4.11 4.52 -11.52
N CYS A 39 -4.19 3.32 -12.09
CA CYS A 39 -3.13 2.31 -12.10
C CYS A 39 -2.61 2.00 -13.51
N ARG A 40 -3.06 2.73 -14.55
CA ARG A 40 -2.51 2.59 -15.91
C ARG A 40 -0.99 2.79 -15.90
N GLY A 41 -0.26 1.90 -16.57
CA GLY A 41 1.21 1.93 -16.60
C GLY A 41 1.88 1.32 -15.35
N VAL A 42 1.13 0.62 -14.50
CA VAL A 42 1.70 -0.24 -13.45
C VAL A 42 2.71 -1.22 -14.06
N LEU A 43 3.87 -1.33 -13.42
CA LEU A 43 4.99 -2.16 -13.90
C LEU A 43 4.90 -3.60 -13.41
N ASP A 44 4.40 -3.77 -12.18
CA ASP A 44 4.27 -5.08 -11.52
C ASP A 44 3.04 -5.07 -10.61
N ILE A 45 2.32 -6.19 -10.57
CA ILE A 45 1.18 -6.44 -9.68
C ILE A 45 1.39 -7.82 -9.04
N ARG A 46 1.50 -7.86 -7.72
CA ARG A 46 1.63 -9.11 -6.96
C ARG A 46 0.54 -9.22 -5.91
N GLU A 47 0.06 -10.44 -5.66
CA GLU A 47 -0.78 -10.69 -4.49
C GLU A 47 0.03 -10.43 -3.21
N ALA A 48 -0.61 -9.79 -2.24
CA ALA A 48 0.07 -9.35 -1.04
C ALA A 48 -0.88 -9.29 0.17
N VAL A 49 -0.28 -9.28 1.36
CA VAL A 49 -1.00 -9.31 2.63
C VAL A 49 -0.45 -8.23 3.57
N VAL A 50 -1.35 -7.52 4.24
CA VAL A 50 -1.02 -6.62 5.34
C VAL A 50 -1.73 -7.07 6.63
N ARG A 51 -1.11 -6.82 7.78
CA ARG A 51 -1.73 -7.02 9.09
C ARG A 51 -2.69 -5.86 9.34
N GLY A 52 -3.95 -6.18 9.60
CA GLY A 52 -4.96 -5.15 9.77
C GLY A 52 -6.38 -5.67 9.97
N ARG A 53 -7.32 -4.73 9.90
CA ARG A 53 -8.76 -4.95 9.99
C ARG A 53 -9.46 -4.26 8.84
N LEU A 54 -10.38 -4.97 8.21
CA LEU A 54 -11.18 -4.44 7.12
C LEU A 54 -12.57 -4.05 7.62
N TYR A 55 -12.92 -2.79 7.40
CA TYR A 55 -14.21 -2.20 7.66
C TYR A 55 -14.89 -1.88 6.33
N GLU A 56 -16.21 -1.71 6.37
CA GLU A 56 -17.00 -1.29 5.24
C GLU A 56 -17.87 -0.10 5.64
N MET A 57 -17.81 0.98 4.85
CA MET A 57 -18.74 2.10 5.00
C MET A 57 -20.13 1.71 4.51
N HIS A 58 -21.16 2.42 4.97
CA HIS A 58 -22.53 2.26 4.46
C HIS A 58 -22.65 2.40 2.93
N SER A 59 -21.72 3.13 2.30
CA SER A 59 -21.60 3.28 0.85
C SER A 59 -21.00 2.05 0.12
N GLY A 60 -20.57 1.02 0.84
CA GLY A 60 -19.90 -0.17 0.29
C GLY A 60 -18.39 0.01 0.05
N ILE A 61 -17.82 1.15 0.45
CA ILE A 61 -16.39 1.45 0.29
C ILE A 61 -15.58 0.78 1.42
N PRO A 62 -14.49 0.06 1.10
CA PRO A 62 -13.64 -0.55 2.11
C PRO A 62 -12.79 0.48 2.84
N VAL A 63 -12.57 0.24 4.13
CA VAL A 63 -11.68 1.03 4.97
C VAL A 63 -10.78 0.09 5.73
N LEU A 64 -9.47 0.25 5.60
CA LEU A 64 -8.50 -0.56 6.31
C LEU A 64 -7.93 0.20 7.53
N GLN A 65 -7.78 -0.52 8.63
CA GLN A 65 -7.02 -0.09 9.80
C GLN A 65 -5.82 -1.03 9.99
N VAL A 66 -4.65 -0.46 10.29
CA VAL A 66 -3.44 -1.20 10.68
C VAL A 66 -3.10 -0.92 12.15
N PRO A 67 -2.31 -1.77 12.82
CA PRO A 67 -1.75 -1.45 14.13
C PRO A 67 -0.79 -0.26 14.01
N ASP A 68 -0.85 0.69 14.95
CA ASP A 68 0.05 1.85 14.96
C ASP A 68 1.53 1.44 15.01
N GLY A 69 1.85 0.32 15.68
CA GLY A 69 3.21 -0.22 15.76
C GLY A 69 3.77 -0.77 14.43
N ASP A 70 2.92 -0.97 13.42
CA ASP A 70 3.35 -1.40 12.07
C ASP A 70 3.61 -0.20 11.15
N VAL A 71 3.26 1.02 11.57
CA VAL A 71 3.46 2.23 10.77
C VAL A 71 4.92 2.67 10.85
N LEU A 72 5.63 2.52 9.74
CA LEU A 72 7.04 2.90 9.60
C LEU A 72 7.21 4.39 9.33
N ALA A 73 6.27 4.98 8.58
CA ALA A 73 6.26 6.40 8.25
C ALA A 73 4.85 6.88 7.87
N HIS A 74 4.62 8.19 7.97
CA HIS A 74 3.43 8.84 7.44
C HIS A 74 3.77 9.54 6.12
N GLY A 75 2.86 9.47 5.16
CA GLY A 75 3.03 10.12 3.87
C GLY A 75 3.03 11.64 4.00
N THR A 76 3.69 12.28 3.04
CA THR A 76 3.83 13.75 2.99
C THR A 76 3.24 14.30 1.69
N SER A 77 3.36 15.61 1.49
CA SER A 77 3.03 16.23 0.20
C SER A 77 4.14 16.08 -0.84
N ASP A 78 5.31 15.57 -0.47
CA ASP A 78 6.46 15.36 -1.35
C ASP A 78 6.56 13.88 -1.72
N ALA A 79 6.14 13.57 -2.96
CA ALA A 79 6.13 12.22 -3.47
C ALA A 79 7.53 11.58 -3.55
N LEU A 80 8.56 12.38 -3.86
CA LEU A 80 9.93 11.87 -3.97
C LEU A 80 10.53 11.62 -2.59
N ALA A 81 10.25 12.47 -1.61
CA ALA A 81 10.64 12.24 -0.22
C ALA A 81 9.99 10.97 0.36
N ASP A 82 8.72 10.72 0.03
CA ASP A 82 7.99 9.51 0.43
C ASP A 82 8.64 8.26 -0.19
N VAL A 83 8.97 8.28 -1.49
CA VAL A 83 9.64 7.14 -2.14
C VAL A 83 11.07 6.94 -1.61
N ALA A 84 11.81 8.02 -1.34
CA ALA A 84 13.13 7.93 -0.71
C ALA A 84 13.04 7.31 0.70
N THR A 85 11.98 7.59 1.44
CA THR A 85 11.71 6.97 2.74
C THR A 85 11.44 5.47 2.59
N GLN A 86 10.59 5.08 1.64
CA GLN A 86 10.33 3.67 1.30
C GLN A 86 11.63 2.91 0.94
N ALA A 87 12.52 3.54 0.17
CA ALA A 87 13.81 2.96 -0.21
C ALA A 87 14.71 2.69 1.00
N ARG A 88 14.82 3.66 1.93
CA ARG A 88 15.61 3.49 3.17
C ARG A 88 15.15 2.32 4.02
N PHE A 89 13.84 2.11 4.16
CA PHE A 89 13.31 0.94 4.87
C PHE A 89 13.50 -0.37 4.08
N SER A 90 13.61 -0.30 2.75
CA SER A 90 13.86 -1.50 1.92
C SER A 90 15.29 -2.04 2.09
N GLU A 91 16.24 -1.17 2.45
CA GLU A 91 17.63 -1.54 2.75
C GLU A 91 17.79 -2.22 4.13
N GLN A 92 16.77 -2.15 4.97
CA GLN A 92 16.73 -2.77 6.30
C GLN A 92 15.59 -3.79 6.37
N PRO A 93 15.65 -4.91 5.60
CA PRO A 93 14.60 -5.90 5.58
C PRO A 93 14.43 -6.50 6.99
N ALA A 94 13.30 -6.20 7.63
CA ALA A 94 12.87 -6.86 8.84
C ALA A 94 11.99 -8.06 8.48
N PRO A 95 12.06 -9.17 9.25
CA PRO A 95 11.09 -10.24 9.14
C PRO A 95 9.67 -9.67 9.32
N TYR A 96 8.72 -10.12 8.51
CA TYR A 96 7.34 -9.75 8.73
C TYR A 96 6.88 -10.27 10.10
N PRO A 97 6.29 -9.45 10.99
CA PRO A 97 5.65 -9.97 12.18
C PRO A 97 4.51 -10.88 11.70
N GLU A 98 4.68 -12.20 11.85
CA GLU A 98 3.66 -13.16 11.43
C GLU A 98 2.30 -12.76 12.02
N PRO A 99 1.27 -12.51 11.18
CA PRO A 99 -0.04 -12.18 11.70
C PRO A 99 -0.55 -13.40 12.44
N ALA A 100 -0.76 -13.25 13.74
CA ALA A 100 -1.53 -14.20 14.51
C ALA A 100 -2.95 -14.23 13.92
N GLN A 101 -3.29 -15.33 13.25
CA GLN A 101 -4.63 -15.68 12.74
C GLN A 101 -5.06 -15.13 11.36
N GLN A 102 -5.93 -15.90 10.68
CA GLN A 102 -6.44 -15.65 9.32
C GLN A 102 -7.49 -14.52 9.27
N SER A 103 -8.24 -14.28 10.34
CA SER A 103 -9.28 -13.24 10.43
C SER A 103 -9.21 -12.54 11.79
N ALA A 104 -9.44 -11.22 11.78
CA ALA A 104 -9.48 -10.39 12.98
C ALA A 104 -10.87 -10.42 13.63
N THR A 105 -10.95 -10.80 14.91
CA THR A 105 -12.09 -10.42 15.76
C THR A 105 -11.94 -8.95 16.20
N ALA A 106 -12.96 -8.37 16.84
CA ALA A 106 -12.90 -6.98 17.33
C ALA A 106 -11.71 -6.70 18.29
N GLY A 107 -11.11 -7.75 18.89
CA GLY A 107 -9.93 -7.65 19.75
C GLY A 107 -8.58 -7.89 19.08
N ASP A 108 -8.54 -8.64 17.96
CA ASP A 108 -7.28 -9.15 17.36
C ASP A 108 -6.94 -8.48 16.02
N TRP A 109 -5.69 -8.57 15.58
CA TRP A 109 -5.23 -8.11 14.27
C TRP A 109 -5.09 -9.30 13.32
N GLY A 110 -5.70 -9.22 12.14
CA GLY A 110 -5.75 -10.33 11.19
C GLY A 110 -5.00 -10.02 9.90
N ARG A 111 -5.21 -10.85 8.88
CA ARG A 111 -4.67 -10.67 7.54
C ARG A 111 -5.68 -9.94 6.66
N VAL A 112 -5.22 -8.93 5.92
CA VAL A 112 -5.97 -8.30 4.84
C VAL A 112 -5.24 -8.51 3.53
N TYR A 113 -5.89 -9.18 2.59
CA TYR A 113 -5.35 -9.50 1.27
C TYR A 113 -5.68 -8.41 0.26
N GLY A 114 -4.69 -8.10 -0.57
CA GLY A 114 -4.77 -7.10 -1.61
C GLY A 114 -3.72 -7.36 -2.68
N GLU A 115 -3.36 -6.29 -3.36
CA GLU A 115 -2.37 -6.30 -4.43
C GLU A 115 -1.29 -5.27 -4.10
N LEU A 116 -0.04 -5.64 -4.34
CA LEU A 116 1.10 -4.74 -4.31
C LEU A 116 1.41 -4.29 -5.74
N LEU A 117 1.25 -3.00 -6.00
CA LEU A 117 1.48 -2.38 -7.30
C LEU A 117 2.81 -1.62 -7.27
N THR A 118 3.57 -1.72 -8.36
CA THR A 118 4.83 -0.98 -8.52
C THR A 118 4.76 0.01 -9.67
N PHE A 119 5.23 1.24 -9.44
CA PHE A 119 5.22 2.33 -10.41
C PHE A 119 6.59 3.03 -10.48
N ASN A 120 6.89 3.66 -11.63
CA ASN A 120 8.08 4.50 -11.82
C ASN A 120 7.75 5.99 -11.98
N ASP A 121 6.50 6.40 -11.77
CA ASP A 121 6.02 7.78 -11.93
C ASP A 121 5.47 8.40 -10.63
N PRO A 122 6.20 8.35 -9.50
CA PRO A 122 5.65 8.73 -8.19
C PRO A 122 5.09 10.16 -8.12
N GLU A 123 5.74 11.11 -8.80
CA GLU A 123 5.36 12.53 -8.79
C GLU A 123 3.99 12.80 -9.42
N SER A 124 3.57 12.00 -10.39
CA SER A 124 2.23 12.10 -10.96
C SER A 124 1.26 11.14 -10.25
N ARG A 125 1.72 9.95 -9.88
CA ARG A 125 0.92 8.86 -9.32
C ARG A 125 0.36 9.19 -7.94
N LEU A 126 1.22 9.59 -7.00
CA LEU A 126 0.82 9.84 -5.62
C LEU A 126 -0.18 11.00 -5.53
N PRO A 127 0.04 12.18 -6.15
CA PRO A 127 -0.95 13.25 -6.09
C PRO A 127 -2.30 12.89 -6.72
N ALA A 128 -2.32 12.04 -7.75
CA ALA A 128 -3.56 11.58 -8.36
C ALA A 128 -4.38 10.69 -7.41
N ILE A 129 -3.72 9.74 -6.75
CA ILE A 129 -4.35 8.84 -5.78
C ILE A 129 -4.70 9.59 -4.49
N ASP A 130 -3.89 10.55 -4.05
CA ASP A 130 -4.19 11.40 -2.89
C ASP A 130 -5.50 12.17 -3.05
N ARG A 131 -5.75 12.69 -4.25
CA ARG A 131 -7.02 13.36 -4.55
C ARG A 131 -8.20 12.39 -4.52
N LEU A 132 -8.02 11.15 -5.00
CA LEU A 132 -9.04 10.11 -4.96
C LEU A 132 -9.38 9.72 -3.52
N GLU A 133 -8.36 9.45 -2.71
CA GLU A 133 -8.48 8.96 -1.32
C GLU A 133 -8.74 10.11 -0.32
N GLY A 134 -8.77 11.36 -0.80
CA GLY A 134 -8.96 12.53 0.04
C GLY A 134 -7.86 12.71 1.09
N PHE A 135 -6.63 12.31 0.77
CA PHE A 135 -5.47 12.49 1.63
C PHE A 135 -4.95 13.94 1.51
N ARG A 136 -4.88 14.62 2.66
CA ARG A 136 -4.43 16.02 2.77
C ARG A 136 -3.48 16.15 3.98
N PRO A 137 -2.15 16.05 3.77
CA PRO A 137 -1.17 16.26 4.84
C PRO A 137 -1.41 17.58 5.57
N GLY A 138 -1.46 17.56 6.91
CA GLY A 138 -1.72 18.75 7.73
C GLY A 138 -3.18 19.26 7.72
N GLY A 139 -4.09 18.58 7.02
CA GLY A 139 -5.51 18.94 6.92
C GLY A 139 -6.46 17.80 7.29
N SER A 140 -7.76 18.04 7.08
CA SER A 140 -8.78 17.00 7.23
C SER A 140 -8.69 16.00 6.07
N SER A 141 -8.52 14.72 6.38
CA SER A 141 -8.37 13.63 5.41
C SER A 141 -9.39 12.53 5.67
N LEU A 142 -9.84 11.85 4.60
CA LEU A 142 -10.67 10.63 4.72
C LEU A 142 -9.78 9.41 4.99
N TYR A 143 -8.69 9.32 4.26
CA TYR A 143 -7.65 8.32 4.45
C TYR A 143 -6.31 8.99 4.73
N ARG A 144 -5.42 8.30 5.45
CA ARG A 144 -4.01 8.67 5.63
C ARG A 144 -3.16 7.70 4.83
N ARG A 145 -2.15 8.22 4.12
CA ARG A 145 -1.10 7.40 3.54
C ARG A 145 -0.07 7.05 4.61
N VAL A 146 0.19 5.76 4.81
CA VAL A 146 1.17 5.23 5.76
C VAL A 146 2.06 4.21 5.07
N LEU A 147 3.33 4.17 5.48
CA LEU A 147 4.28 3.16 5.05
C LEU A 147 4.22 2.01 6.04
N VAL A 148 3.97 0.80 5.56
CA VAL A 148 3.84 -0.39 6.40
C VAL A 148 4.61 -1.56 5.76
N PRO A 149 5.03 -2.56 6.54
CA PRO A 149 5.50 -3.80 5.96
C PRO A 149 4.31 -4.52 5.29
N VAL A 150 4.53 -5.00 4.07
CA VAL A 150 3.54 -5.78 3.30
C VAL A 150 4.17 -7.10 2.89
N CYS A 151 3.53 -8.19 3.26
CA CYS A 151 3.96 -9.54 2.95
C CYS A 151 3.66 -9.89 1.51
N ILE A 152 4.68 -10.33 0.79
CA ILE A 152 4.55 -11.00 -0.52
C ILE A 152 4.77 -12.51 -0.34
N GLU A 153 4.62 -13.28 -1.41
CA GLU A 153 4.96 -14.71 -1.42
C GLU A 153 6.38 -14.94 -0.83
N HIS A 154 6.54 -16.06 -0.10
CA HIS A 154 7.77 -16.48 0.60
C HIS A 154 8.10 -15.77 1.92
N GLY A 155 7.13 -15.09 2.56
CA GLY A 155 7.28 -14.59 3.94
C GLY A 155 8.18 -13.37 4.10
N MET A 156 8.60 -12.77 2.99
CA MET A 156 9.35 -11.51 2.97
C MET A 156 8.40 -10.33 2.98
N ALA A 157 8.75 -9.31 3.75
CA ALA A 157 8.02 -8.05 3.80
C ALA A 157 8.69 -6.98 2.94
N LEU A 158 7.90 -6.24 2.17
CA LEU A 158 8.34 -5.04 1.47
C LEU A 158 7.66 -3.81 2.09
N PRO A 159 8.41 -2.77 2.49
CA PRO A 159 7.83 -1.48 2.86
C PRO A 159 7.05 -0.92 1.68
N SER A 160 5.76 -0.67 1.91
CA SER A 160 4.83 -0.26 0.87
C SER A 160 3.85 0.78 1.41
N TRP A 161 3.54 1.77 0.58
CA TRP A 161 2.56 2.79 0.93
C TRP A 161 1.15 2.22 0.88
N LEU A 162 0.28 2.67 1.78
CA LEU A 162 -1.08 2.18 1.96
C LEU A 162 -1.98 3.32 2.47
N TYR A 163 -3.21 3.40 1.98
CA TYR A 163 -4.23 4.32 2.49
C TYR A 163 -5.10 3.66 3.58
N VAL A 164 -5.02 4.17 4.80
CA VAL A 164 -5.80 3.69 5.96
C VAL A 164 -6.84 4.72 6.38
N GLY A 165 -8.01 4.27 6.85
CA GLY A 165 -9.06 5.18 7.29
C GLY A 165 -8.66 5.98 8.53
N VAL A 166 -9.06 7.25 8.60
CA VAL A 166 -8.97 8.01 9.86
C VAL A 166 -10.04 7.57 10.86
N ASN A 167 -9.83 7.87 12.14
CA ASN A 167 -10.78 7.50 13.22
C ASN A 167 -12.22 7.97 12.94
N SER A 168 -12.42 9.15 12.37
CA SER A 168 -13.77 9.64 12.04
C SER A 168 -14.46 8.83 10.95
N VAL A 169 -13.71 8.20 10.04
CA VAL A 169 -14.23 7.28 9.02
C VAL A 169 -14.48 5.90 9.63
N LEU A 170 -13.53 5.37 10.41
CA LEU A 170 -13.66 4.08 11.10
C LEU A 170 -14.87 4.05 12.03
N ASN A 171 -15.14 5.12 12.77
CA ASN A 171 -16.31 5.25 13.65
C ASN A 171 -17.65 5.20 12.92
N ARG A 172 -17.67 5.37 11.59
CA ARG A 172 -18.86 5.33 10.73
C ARG A 172 -18.91 4.08 9.85
N ALA A 173 -17.95 3.17 10.02
CA ALA A 173 -17.81 1.95 9.24
C ALA A 173 -18.04 0.73 10.14
N SER A 174 -18.46 -0.38 9.54
CA SER A 174 -18.70 -1.64 10.24
C SER A 174 -17.54 -2.60 10.02
N LEU A 175 -17.02 -3.21 11.09
CA LEU A 175 -16.00 -4.25 10.97
C LEU A 175 -16.59 -5.43 10.20
N THR A 176 -15.90 -5.88 9.15
CA THR A 176 -16.42 -6.91 8.25
C THR A 176 -16.15 -8.33 8.74
N GLY A 177 -15.11 -8.52 9.57
CA GLY A 177 -14.58 -9.86 9.91
C GLY A 177 -13.98 -10.60 8.70
N ARG A 178 -13.83 -9.94 7.55
CA ARG A 178 -13.30 -10.51 6.32
C ARG A 178 -11.83 -10.16 6.13
N SER A 179 -11.10 -11.07 5.52
CA SER A 179 -9.70 -10.89 5.16
C SER A 179 -9.53 -10.33 3.74
N ILE A 180 -10.56 -10.37 2.91
CA ILE A 180 -10.52 -9.86 1.53
C ILE A 180 -11.75 -8.99 1.32
N TRP A 181 -11.55 -7.81 0.72
CA TRP A 181 -12.68 -7.02 0.26
C TRP A 181 -13.22 -7.56 -1.06
N SER A 182 -14.54 -7.54 -1.19
CA SER A 182 -15.26 -7.73 -2.44
C SER A 182 -16.47 -6.81 -2.42
N PRO A 183 -16.79 -6.13 -3.52
CA PRO A 183 -17.96 -5.28 -3.58
C PRO A 183 -19.21 -6.13 -3.38
N LYS A 184 -20.24 -5.57 -2.76
CA LYS A 184 -21.55 -6.19 -2.75
C LYS A 184 -22.04 -6.28 -4.19
N THR A 185 -22.22 -7.49 -4.70
CA THR A 185 -22.97 -7.73 -5.92
C THR A 185 -24.38 -7.17 -5.68
N GLN A 186 -24.82 -6.20 -6.48
CA GLN A 186 -26.23 -5.82 -6.52
C GLN A 186 -27.06 -6.97 -7.08
#